data_AF-A0A1W1I1X9-F1
#
_entry.id   AF-A0A1W1I1X9-F1
#
_cell.length_a   1.000
_cell.length_b   1.000
_cell.length_c   1.000
_cell.angle_alpha   90.00
_cell.angle_beta   90.00
_cell.angle_gamma   90.00
#
_symmetry.space_group_name_H-M   'P 1'
#
loop_
_entity.id
_entity.type
_entity.pdbx_description
1 polymer ?
#
loop_
_entity_poly.entity_id
_entity_poly.type
_entity_poly.pdbx_seq_one_letter_code
_entity_poly.pdbx_strand_id
1 'polypeptide(L)'
;MIESSFCFLPGVGPRSEPRLWEDGITTWAAFLARDSIQGIGRTRKALYNDSLSQAQDHRAIEDARYFGAALHQRDHWRLYDWLRSRALYLDIETDSFGQITVVGLYGRGQFTALVRGESLDRRRLFDEFLHYDLLVTFCGGTFDLPKLLASYPSLPLDHPHIDLCFLGKRLGYRGGLKSH
;
A
#
# COMPACT_ATOMS: atom_id res chain seq x y z
N MET A 1 -0.46 12.88 3.43
CA MET A 1 0.90 12.39 3.72
C MET A 1 0.89 11.34 4.82
N ILE A 2 1.76 10.34 4.74
CA ILE A 2 1.86 9.24 5.72
C ILE A 2 2.27 9.76 7.11
N GLU A 3 3.03 10.84 7.14
CA GLU A 3 3.52 11.56 8.33
C GLU A 3 2.41 12.18 9.19
N SER A 4 1.19 12.25 8.65
CA SER A 4 -0.03 12.70 9.35
C SER A 4 -0.93 11.54 9.80
N SER A 5 -0.55 10.30 9.47
CA SER A 5 -1.29 9.10 9.86
C SER A 5 -0.74 8.53 11.17
N PHE A 6 -1.63 8.22 12.09
CA PHE A 6 -1.34 7.54 13.36
C PHE A 6 -1.97 6.15 13.41
N CYS A 7 -2.67 5.73 12.36
CA CYS A 7 -3.39 4.43 12.28
C CYS A 7 -2.51 3.17 12.38
N PHE A 8 -1.17 3.29 12.38
CA PHE A 8 -0.26 2.19 12.67
C PHE A 8 0.07 2.05 14.17
N LEU A 9 -0.32 3.03 14.99
CA LEU A 9 -0.12 2.99 16.44
C LEU A 9 -1.16 2.06 17.11
N PRO A 10 -0.76 1.20 18.05
CA PRO A 10 -1.67 0.27 18.71
C PRO A 10 -2.87 0.99 19.36
N GLY A 11 -4.09 0.71 18.90
CA GLY A 11 -5.32 1.31 19.43
C GLY A 11 -5.70 2.66 18.80
N VAL A 12 -4.92 3.17 17.84
CA VAL A 12 -5.30 4.32 17.01
C VAL A 12 -5.80 3.80 15.66
N GLY A 13 -6.97 4.25 15.24
CA GLY A 13 -7.55 3.88 13.95
C GLY A 13 -8.34 5.02 13.33
N PRO A 14 -9.01 4.80 12.19
CA PRO A 14 -9.63 5.86 11.40
C PRO A 14 -10.68 6.70 12.14
N ARG A 15 -11.22 6.20 13.25
CA ARG A 15 -12.21 6.90 14.09
C ARG A 15 -11.58 7.68 15.25
N SER A 16 -10.41 7.27 15.74
CA SER A 16 -9.75 7.91 16.88
C SER A 16 -8.64 8.86 16.46
N GLU A 17 -8.00 8.60 15.32
CA GLU A 17 -6.98 9.46 14.71
C GLU A 17 -7.43 10.93 14.53
N PRO A 18 -8.66 11.23 14.06
CA PRO A 18 -9.09 12.62 13.90
C PRO A 18 -9.02 13.45 15.18
N ARG A 19 -9.15 12.85 16.36
CA ARG A 19 -9.04 13.55 17.64
C ARG A 19 -7.65 14.13 17.86
N LEU A 20 -6.60 13.43 17.40
CA LEU A 20 -5.24 13.95 17.47
C LEU A 20 -5.11 15.21 16.59
N TRP A 21 -5.71 15.18 15.40
CA TRP A 21 -5.69 16.32 14.50
C TRP A 21 -6.47 17.52 15.04
N GLU A 22 -7.64 17.27 15.62
CA GLU A 22 -8.47 18.28 16.31
C GLU A 22 -7.71 18.94 17.47
N ASP A 23 -6.89 18.17 18.18
CA ASP A 23 -5.99 18.67 19.24
C ASP A 23 -4.73 19.38 18.70
N GLY A 24 -4.65 19.62 17.39
CA GLY A 24 -3.53 20.28 16.71
C GLY A 24 -2.30 19.39 16.48
N ILE A 25 -2.43 18.08 16.67
CA ILE A 25 -1.37 17.09 16.48
C ILE A 25 -1.53 16.48 15.09
N THR A 26 -1.14 17.23 14.07
CA THR A 26 -1.37 16.87 12.65
C THR A 26 -0.23 16.09 12.01
N THR A 27 0.91 15.96 12.69
CA THR A 27 2.10 15.26 12.19
C THR A 27 2.80 14.47 13.30
N TRP A 28 3.63 13.49 12.92
CA TRP A 28 4.49 12.77 13.85
C TRP A 28 5.40 13.71 14.64
N ALA A 29 5.98 14.72 13.98
CA ALA A 29 6.82 15.73 14.64
C ALA A 29 6.03 16.53 15.69
N ALA A 30 4.80 16.95 15.38
CA ALA A 30 3.93 17.63 16.33
C ALA A 30 3.56 16.73 17.53
N PHE A 31 3.40 15.41 17.30
CA PHE A 31 3.13 14.45 18.36
C PHE A 31 4.36 14.29 19.28
N LEU A 32 5.56 14.15 18.70
CA LEU A 32 6.81 13.93 19.41
C LEU A 32 7.23 15.16 20.23
N ALA A 33 6.95 16.38 19.75
CA ALA A 33 7.27 17.63 20.43
C ALA A 33 6.45 17.88 21.72
N ARG A 34 5.39 17.09 21.96
CA ARG A 34 4.57 17.21 23.18
C ARG A 34 4.99 16.21 24.25
N ASP A 35 5.26 16.72 25.46
CA ASP A 35 5.53 15.88 26.63
C ASP A 35 4.32 15.05 27.07
N SER A 36 3.11 15.59 26.87
CA SER A 36 1.85 14.91 27.20
C SER A 36 0.75 15.23 26.20
N ILE A 37 -0.19 14.29 26.05
CA ILE A 37 -1.34 14.40 25.16
C ILE A 37 -2.57 13.95 25.94
N GLN A 38 -3.63 14.75 25.93
CA GLN A 38 -4.87 14.44 26.63
C GLN A 38 -5.44 13.09 26.15
N GLY A 39 -5.86 12.25 27.10
CA GLY A 39 -6.39 10.91 26.80
C GLY A 39 -5.32 9.84 26.49
N ILE A 40 -4.03 10.19 26.48
CA ILE A 40 -2.93 9.24 26.29
C ILE A 40 -2.07 9.21 27.56
N GLY A 41 -2.11 8.10 28.31
CA GLY A 41 -1.28 7.91 29.50
C GLY A 41 0.23 7.83 29.19
N ARG A 42 1.08 8.17 30.17
CA ARG A 42 2.55 8.28 30.00
C ARG A 42 3.20 7.05 29.35
N THR A 43 2.86 5.84 29.80
CA THR A 43 3.41 4.59 29.22
C THR A 43 3.05 4.43 27.74
N ARG A 44 1.80 4.73 27.38
CA ARG A 44 1.34 4.66 25.98
C ARG A 44 1.97 5.76 25.14
N LYS A 45 2.14 6.96 25.69
CA LYS A 45 2.83 8.09 25.03
C LYS A 45 4.28 7.72 24.72
N ALA A 46 5.01 7.10 25.65
CA ALA A 46 6.37 6.62 25.43
C ALA A 46 6.42 5.57 24.31
N LEU A 47 5.56 4.55 24.36
CA LEU A 47 5.45 3.54 23.30
C LEU A 47 5.17 4.16 21.93
N TYR A 48 4.25 5.14 21.87
CA TYR A 48 3.94 5.84 20.63
C TYR A 48 5.10 6.70 20.14
N ASN A 49 5.86 7.34 21.04
CA ASN A 49 7.08 8.05 20.65
C ASN A 49 8.09 7.11 19.99
N ASP A 50 8.34 5.94 20.57
CA ASP A 50 9.27 4.96 20.00
C ASP A 50 8.81 4.48 18.63
N SER A 51 7.51 4.19 18.48
CA SER A 51 6.92 3.76 17.21
C SER A 51 6.98 4.86 16.13
N LEU A 52 6.76 6.12 16.52
CA LEU A 52 6.84 7.25 15.60
C LEU A 52 8.28 7.56 15.19
N SER A 53 9.24 7.46 16.12
CA SER A 53 10.68 7.60 15.81
C SER A 53 11.13 6.52 14.84
N GLN A 54 10.74 5.25 15.08
CA GLN A 54 11.02 4.17 14.13
C GLN A 54 10.38 4.45 12.76
N ALA A 55 9.13 4.90 12.72
CA ALA A 55 8.47 5.26 11.47
C ALA A 55 9.20 6.40 10.74
N GLN A 56 9.77 7.38 11.45
CA GLN A 56 10.61 8.42 10.85
C GLN A 56 11.88 7.84 10.21
N ASP A 57 12.55 6.91 10.88
CA ASP A 57 13.75 6.25 10.35
C ASP A 57 13.44 5.47 9.06
N HIS A 58 12.38 4.63 9.07
CA HIS A 58 11.96 3.90 7.87
C HIS A 58 11.50 4.83 6.75
N ARG A 59 10.83 5.94 7.09
CA ARG A 59 10.42 6.95 6.11
C ARG A 59 11.62 7.64 5.46
N ALA A 60 12.70 7.86 6.20
CA ALA A 60 13.92 8.50 5.71
C ALA A 60 14.70 7.63 4.72
N ILE A 61 14.68 6.31 4.90
CA ILE A 61 15.32 5.34 3.99
C ILE A 61 14.38 4.81 2.89
N GLU A 62 13.20 5.42 2.76
CA GLU A 62 12.17 5.04 1.80
C GLU A 62 11.62 3.61 1.90
N ASP A 63 11.63 3.01 3.10
CA ASP A 63 11.16 1.65 3.32
C ASP A 63 9.63 1.56 3.33
N ALA A 64 9.05 1.41 2.14
CA ALA A 64 7.61 1.24 1.97
C ALA A 64 7.08 -0.06 2.60
N ARG A 65 7.91 -1.11 2.69
CA ARG A 65 7.51 -2.44 3.19
C ARG A 65 7.19 -2.41 4.67
N TYR A 66 7.98 -1.67 5.44
CA TYR A 66 7.67 -1.39 6.85
C TYR A 66 6.23 -0.89 7.01
N PHE A 67 5.81 0.10 6.22
CA PHE A 67 4.47 0.67 6.33
C PHE A 67 3.37 -0.26 5.81
N GLY A 68 3.65 -1.08 4.80
CA GLY A 68 2.74 -2.12 4.35
C GLY A 68 2.50 -3.21 5.40
N ALA A 69 3.49 -3.50 6.24
CA ALA A 69 3.34 -4.43 7.36
C ALA A 69 2.69 -3.77 8.59
N ALA A 70 2.98 -2.49 8.85
CA ALA A 70 2.50 -1.78 10.02
C ALA A 70 1.04 -1.31 9.91
N LEU A 71 0.57 -0.98 8.70
CA LEU A 71 -0.81 -0.58 8.45
C LEU A 71 -1.70 -1.78 8.17
N HIS A 72 -2.98 -1.65 8.51
CA HIS A 72 -3.97 -2.57 7.95
C HIS A 72 -4.06 -2.37 6.43
N GLN A 73 -4.26 -3.45 5.68
CA GLN A 73 -4.39 -3.41 4.21
C GLN A 73 -5.39 -2.36 3.71
N ARG A 74 -6.51 -2.19 4.43
CA ARG A 74 -7.53 -1.20 4.10
C ARG A 74 -7.03 0.24 4.20
N ASP A 75 -5.95 0.51 4.91
CA ASP A 75 -5.42 1.84 5.17
C ASP A 75 -4.15 2.14 4.33
N HIS A 76 -3.72 1.22 3.47
CA HIS A 76 -2.59 1.42 2.54
C HIS A 76 -2.80 2.58 1.56
N TRP A 77 -4.04 3.00 1.29
CA TRP A 77 -4.31 4.19 0.46
C TRP A 77 -3.63 5.46 0.99
N ARG A 78 -3.33 5.52 2.29
CA ARG A 78 -2.62 6.62 2.94
C ARG A 78 -1.19 6.78 2.44
N LEU A 79 -0.61 5.72 1.87
CA LEU A 79 0.73 5.70 1.29
C LEU A 79 0.74 6.27 -0.14
N TYR A 80 -0.42 6.42 -0.79
CA TYR A 80 -0.48 6.77 -2.21
C TYR A 80 0.21 8.09 -2.52
N ASP A 81 -0.05 9.14 -1.74
CA ASP A 81 0.54 10.47 -1.96
C ASP A 81 2.07 10.43 -1.95
N TRP A 82 2.66 9.64 -1.04
CA TRP A 82 4.10 9.46 -0.94
C TRP A 82 4.67 8.56 -2.05
N LEU A 83 4.00 7.44 -2.35
CA LEU A 83 4.51 6.40 -3.24
C LEU A 83 4.03 6.54 -4.70
N ARG A 84 3.26 7.58 -5.04
CA ARG A 84 2.62 7.73 -6.35
C ARG A 84 3.58 7.61 -7.53
N SER A 85 4.77 8.20 -7.43
CA SER A 85 5.79 8.16 -8.50
C SER A 85 6.39 6.76 -8.70
N ARG A 86 6.25 5.89 -7.69
CA ARG A 86 6.76 4.51 -7.64
C ARG A 86 5.62 3.49 -7.53
N ALA A 87 4.41 3.88 -7.95
CA ALA A 87 3.26 3.00 -8.01
C ALA A 87 3.25 2.19 -9.30
N LEU A 88 2.95 0.90 -9.19
CA LEU A 88 2.70 -0.02 -10.29
C LEU A 88 1.21 -0.35 -10.31
N TYR A 89 0.55 0.04 -11.39
CA TYR A 89 -0.80 -0.37 -11.74
C TYR A 89 -0.70 -1.69 -12.52
N LEU A 90 -1.28 -2.75 -11.96
CA LEU A 90 -1.11 -4.12 -12.42
C LEU A 90 -2.48 -4.74 -12.73
N ASP A 91 -2.52 -5.48 -13.84
CA ASP A 91 -3.65 -6.29 -14.28
C ASP A 91 -3.12 -7.52 -15.03
N ILE A 92 -3.88 -8.62 -15.05
CA ILE A 92 -3.49 -9.83 -15.79
C ILE A 92 -4.63 -10.33 -16.67
N GLU A 93 -4.27 -10.98 -17.76
CA GLU A 93 -5.19 -11.75 -18.59
C GLU A 93 -4.88 -13.24 -18.48
N THR A 94 -5.92 -14.07 -18.53
CA THR A 94 -5.76 -15.53 -18.49
C THR A 94 -6.54 -16.20 -19.63
N ASP A 95 -6.03 -17.33 -20.12
CA ASP A 95 -6.78 -18.18 -21.04
C ASP A 95 -7.85 -19.03 -20.34
N SER A 96 -8.60 -19.82 -21.10
CA SER A 96 -9.65 -20.71 -20.60
C SER A 96 -9.17 -21.81 -19.66
N PHE A 97 -7.86 -22.10 -19.64
CA PHE A 97 -7.23 -23.06 -18.72
C PHE A 97 -6.67 -22.35 -17.47
N GLY A 98 -6.87 -21.04 -17.39
CA GLY A 98 -6.37 -20.21 -16.31
C GLY A 98 -4.86 -20.08 -16.34
N GLN A 99 -4.17 -20.16 -17.47
CA GLN A 99 -2.76 -19.76 -17.50
C GLN A 99 -2.68 -18.25 -17.78
N ILE A 100 -1.67 -17.55 -17.25
CA ILE A 100 -1.48 -16.10 -17.46
C ILE A 100 -1.00 -15.82 -18.87
N THR A 101 -1.80 -15.18 -19.73
CA THR A 101 -1.46 -14.87 -21.13
C THR A 101 -0.74 -13.54 -21.24
N VAL A 102 -1.16 -12.54 -20.47
CA VAL A 102 -0.59 -11.19 -20.47
C VAL A 102 -0.50 -10.68 -19.04
N VAL A 103 0.59 -9.97 -18.73
CA VAL A 103 0.70 -9.13 -17.53
C VAL A 103 0.84 -7.68 -17.99
N GLY A 104 -0.16 -6.86 -17.66
CA GLY A 104 -0.18 -5.43 -17.93
C GLY A 104 0.42 -4.66 -16.77
N LEU A 105 1.41 -3.83 -17.05
CA LEU A 105 2.15 -3.04 -16.08
C LEU A 105 2.11 -1.58 -16.51
N TYR A 106 1.56 -0.70 -15.68
CA TYR A 106 1.64 0.74 -15.89
C TYR A 106 2.28 1.41 -14.68
N GLY A 107 3.34 2.17 -14.91
CA GLY A 107 4.08 2.81 -13.85
C GLY A 107 5.13 3.75 -14.41
N ARG A 108 5.51 4.78 -13.64
CA ARG A 108 6.52 5.78 -14.06
C ARG A 108 6.20 6.42 -15.44
N GLY A 109 4.91 6.55 -15.76
CA GLY A 109 4.43 7.14 -17.01
C GLY A 109 4.61 6.25 -18.25
N GLN A 110 4.90 4.96 -18.08
CA GLN A 110 5.10 4.00 -19.17
C GLN A 110 4.19 2.79 -18.98
N PHE A 111 3.70 2.26 -20.11
CA PHE A 111 2.96 1.01 -20.15
C PHE A 111 3.84 -0.09 -20.75
N THR A 112 3.88 -1.24 -20.07
CA THR A 112 4.57 -2.44 -20.50
C THR A 112 3.57 -3.60 -20.49
N ALA A 113 3.49 -4.35 -21.58
CA ALA A 113 2.76 -5.60 -21.64
C ALA A 113 3.73 -6.76 -21.79
N LEU A 114 3.67 -7.72 -20.87
CA LEU A 114 4.46 -8.94 -20.93
C LEU A 114 3.57 -10.08 -21.44
N VAL A 115 3.91 -10.65 -22.59
CA VAL A 115 3.07 -11.62 -23.32
C VAL A 115 3.68 -13.02 -23.24
N ARG A 116 2.87 -14.03 -22.93
CA ARG A 116 3.30 -15.42 -22.84
C ARG A 116 3.88 -15.90 -24.17
N GLY A 117 5.06 -16.52 -24.10
CA GLY A 117 5.77 -17.02 -25.28
C GLY A 117 6.61 -15.95 -26.00
N GLU A 118 6.55 -14.69 -25.56
CA GLU A 118 7.30 -13.58 -26.15
C GLU A 118 8.20 -12.90 -25.11
N SER A 119 7.60 -12.28 -24.10
CA SER A 119 8.29 -11.42 -23.12
C SER A 119 7.93 -11.72 -21.66
N LEU A 120 6.88 -12.50 -21.43
CA LEU A 120 6.47 -12.92 -20.09
C LEU A 120 7.33 -14.08 -19.60
N ASP A 121 8.30 -13.73 -18.76
CA ASP A 121 9.07 -14.70 -17.99
C ASP A 121 9.27 -14.22 -16.54
N ARG A 122 9.66 -15.16 -15.68
CA ARG A 122 9.85 -14.93 -14.25
C ARG A 122 10.89 -13.84 -13.95
N ARG A 123 12.02 -13.81 -14.69
CA ARG A 123 13.09 -12.84 -14.46
C ARG A 123 12.60 -11.45 -14.84
N ARG A 124 11.94 -11.33 -15.99
CA ARG A 124 11.39 -10.04 -16.43
C ARG A 124 10.38 -9.48 -15.44
N LEU A 125 9.45 -10.29 -14.95
CA LEU A 125 8.50 -9.87 -13.91
C LEU A 125 9.20 -9.43 -12.62
N PHE A 126 10.21 -10.19 -12.18
CA PHE A 126 10.98 -9.86 -10.99
C PHE A 126 11.67 -8.50 -11.15
N ASP A 127 12.37 -8.28 -12.26
CA ASP A 127 13.07 -7.03 -12.56
C ASP A 127 12.10 -5.83 -12.60
N GLU A 128 10.93 -5.99 -13.24
CA GLU A 128 9.91 -4.94 -13.27
C GLU A 128 9.41 -4.59 -11.86
N PHE A 129 9.11 -5.59 -11.03
CA PHE A 129 8.58 -5.34 -9.67
C PHE A 129 9.58 -4.64 -8.74
N LEU A 130 10.89 -4.82 -8.93
CA LEU A 130 11.90 -4.12 -8.13
C LEU A 130 11.90 -2.60 -8.31
N HIS A 131 11.27 -2.08 -9.36
CA HIS A 131 11.23 -0.64 -9.64
C HIS A 131 10.13 0.12 -8.89
N TYR A 132 9.29 -0.59 -8.14
CA TYR A 132 8.08 -0.03 -7.56
C TYR A 132 8.01 -0.28 -6.05
N ASP A 133 7.25 0.55 -5.37
CA ASP A 133 7.07 0.49 -3.91
C ASP A 133 5.61 0.32 -3.50
N LEU A 134 4.69 0.40 -4.45
CA LEU A 134 3.25 0.32 -4.21
C LEU A 134 2.58 -0.41 -5.37
N LEU A 135 1.83 -1.46 -5.07
CA LEU A 135 0.95 -2.11 -6.03
C LEU A 135 -0.43 -1.47 -6.00
N VAL A 136 -0.99 -1.26 -7.18
CA VAL A 136 -2.36 -0.79 -7.37
C VAL A 136 -3.06 -1.73 -8.36
N THR A 137 -4.19 -2.30 -7.98
CA THR A 137 -4.97 -3.19 -8.85
C THR A 137 -6.47 -2.87 -8.76
N PHE A 138 -7.28 -3.50 -9.61
CA PHE A 138 -8.74 -3.47 -9.50
C PHE A 138 -9.28 -4.88 -9.25
N CYS A 139 -9.73 -5.17 -8.03
CA CYS A 139 -10.09 -6.50 -7.53
C CYS A 139 -8.94 -7.54 -7.62
N GLY A 140 -7.71 -7.12 -7.93
CA GLY A 140 -6.57 -8.02 -8.14
C GLY A 140 -6.04 -8.69 -6.88
N GLY A 141 -6.42 -8.21 -5.69
CA GLY A 141 -6.12 -8.93 -4.44
C GLY A 141 -6.83 -10.28 -4.36
N THR A 142 -7.93 -10.46 -5.10
CA THR A 142 -8.70 -11.71 -5.13
C THR A 142 -8.35 -12.64 -6.28
N PHE A 143 -7.69 -12.14 -7.32
CA PHE A 143 -7.41 -12.89 -8.53
C PHE A 143 -5.97 -12.71 -9.01
N ASP A 144 -5.59 -11.52 -9.43
CA ASP A 144 -4.30 -11.24 -10.09
C ASP A 144 -3.09 -11.64 -9.25
N LEU A 145 -3.00 -11.13 -8.02
CA LEU A 145 -1.85 -11.37 -7.14
C LEU A 145 -1.74 -12.85 -6.73
N PRO A 146 -2.83 -13.52 -6.28
CA PRO A 146 -2.80 -14.97 -6.07
C PRO A 146 -2.37 -15.75 -7.31
N LYS A 147 -2.82 -15.34 -8.50
CA LYS A 147 -2.52 -16.04 -9.75
C LYS A 147 -1.05 -15.91 -10.16
N LEU A 148 -0.51 -14.71 -9.99
CA LEU A 148 0.92 -14.43 -10.19
C LEU A 148 1.77 -15.23 -9.22
N LEU A 149 1.44 -15.25 -7.93
CA LEU A 149 2.17 -16.04 -6.93
C LEU A 149 2.10 -17.55 -7.20
N ALA A 150 0.95 -18.06 -7.63
CA ALA A 150 0.82 -19.48 -7.98
C ALA A 150 1.66 -19.85 -9.21
N SER A 151 1.79 -18.95 -10.19
CA SER A 151 2.55 -19.18 -11.42
C SER A 151 4.05 -18.89 -11.25
N TYR A 152 4.40 -17.95 -10.37
CA TYR A 152 5.74 -17.46 -10.12
C TYR A 152 5.97 -17.23 -8.61
N PRO A 153 6.19 -18.28 -7.82
CA PRO A 153 6.22 -18.20 -6.35
C PRO A 153 7.32 -17.34 -5.72
N SER A 154 8.32 -16.91 -6.51
CA SER A 154 9.46 -16.10 -6.05
C SER A 154 9.32 -14.61 -6.38
N LEU A 155 8.17 -14.15 -6.88
CA LEU A 155 7.95 -12.74 -7.15
C LEU A 155 7.88 -11.93 -5.84
N PRO A 156 8.53 -10.75 -5.77
CA PRO A 156 8.52 -9.90 -4.59
C PRO A 156 7.18 -9.13 -4.52
N LEU A 157 6.10 -9.83 -4.20
CA LEU A 157 4.74 -9.26 -4.08
C LEU A 157 4.39 -8.84 -2.64
N ASP A 158 5.41 -8.46 -1.87
CA ASP A 158 5.31 -7.99 -0.48
C ASP A 158 5.07 -6.47 -0.37
N HIS A 159 4.91 -5.79 -1.51
CA HIS A 159 4.58 -4.38 -1.59
C HIS A 159 3.30 -4.05 -0.80
N PRO A 160 3.22 -2.86 -0.17
CA PRO A 160 1.92 -2.26 0.11
C PRO A 160 1.03 -2.34 -1.13
N HIS A 161 -0.23 -2.67 -0.92
CA HIS A 161 -1.18 -2.90 -1.99
C HIS A 161 -2.47 -2.09 -1.76
N ILE A 162 -2.88 -1.35 -2.79
CA ILE A 162 -4.17 -0.69 -2.88
C ILE A 162 -5.01 -1.42 -3.92
N ASP A 163 -6.12 -2.01 -3.47
CA ASP A 163 -7.13 -2.55 -4.35
C ASP A 163 -8.27 -1.54 -4.52
N LEU A 164 -8.36 -0.96 -5.72
CA LEU A 164 -9.33 0.10 -6.06
C LEU A 164 -10.77 -0.37 -5.97
N CYS A 165 -11.03 -1.66 -6.19
CA CYS A 165 -12.36 -2.26 -6.12
C CYS A 165 -12.88 -2.25 -4.66
N PHE A 166 -12.04 -2.59 -3.69
CA PHE A 166 -12.41 -2.54 -2.28
C PHE A 166 -12.40 -1.11 -1.72
N LEU A 167 -11.46 -0.26 -2.17
CA LEU A 167 -11.44 1.14 -1.80
C LEU A 167 -12.70 1.87 -2.31
N GLY A 168 -13.09 1.65 -3.57
CA GLY A 168 -14.29 2.23 -4.17
C GLY A 168 -15.56 1.84 -3.43
N LYS A 169 -15.71 0.55 -3.08
CA LYS A 169 -16.86 0.06 -2.27
C LYS A 169 -16.99 0.78 -0.94
N ARG A 170 -15.88 1.12 -0.28
CA ARG A 170 -15.89 1.87 0.99
C ARG A 170 -16.29 3.33 0.83
N LEU A 171 -16.02 3.91 -0.34
CA LEU A 171 -16.45 5.25 -0.70
C LEU A 171 -17.90 5.29 -1.23
N GLY A 172 -18.57 4.14 -1.30
CA GLY A 172 -19.95 4.04 -1.78
C GLY A 172 -20.09 3.72 -3.28
N TYR A 173 -18.98 3.58 -4.01
CA TYR A 173 -19.02 3.15 -5.42
C TYR A 173 -19.41 1.68 -5.52
N ARG A 174 -20.21 1.35 -6.54
CA ARG A 174 -20.67 -0.01 -6.84
C ARG A 174 -20.41 -0.33 -8.31
N GLY A 175 -20.28 -1.62 -8.62
CA GLY A 175 -20.02 -2.11 -9.97
C GLY A 175 -18.60 -2.62 -10.16
N GLY A 176 -18.30 -3.02 -11.39
CA GLY A 176 -16.97 -3.51 -11.80
C GLY A 176 -16.20 -2.45 -12.57
N LEU A 177 -15.01 -2.79 -13.08
CA LEU A 177 -14.15 -1.85 -13.80
C LEU A 177 -14.86 -1.17 -14.98
N LYS A 178 -15.82 -1.86 -15.59
CA LYS A 178 -16.59 -1.44 -16.78
C LYS A 178 -18.03 -1.00 -16.46
N SER A 179 -18.40 -0.82 -15.20
CA SER A 179 -19.75 -0.36 -14.88
C SER A 179 -19.90 1.11 -15.26
N HIS A 180 -20.83 1.37 -16.20
CA HIS A 180 -21.36 2.69 -16.50
C HIS A 180 -22.47 3.07 -15.54
#